data_AF-A0A928RB52-F1
#
_entry.id   AF-A0A928RB52-F1
#
_cell.length_a   1.000
_cell.length_b   1.000
_cell.length_c   1.000
_cell.angle_alpha   90.00
_cell.angle_beta   90.00
_cell.angle_gamma   90.00
#
_symmetry.space_group_name_H-M   'P 1'
#
loop_
_entity.id
_entity.type
_entity.pdbx_description
1 polymer ?
#
loop_
_entity_poly.entity_id
_entity_poly.type
_entity_poly.pdbx_seq_one_letter_code
_entity_poly.pdbx_strand_id
1 'polypeptide(L)' 'MNIKLELLKIYISDVINSKLEDFEIDASQIADTSAIQMITEIQKIIKDENYSDFDAIEEIVCIFERYNIDCGFRHDF' A
#
# COMPACT_ATOMS: atom_id res chain seq x y z
N MET A 1 -15.01 18.58 21.44
CA MET A 1 -14.41 17.28 21.73
C MET A 1 -15.54 16.25 21.88
N ASN A 2 -15.65 15.27 20.99
CA ASN A 2 -16.77 14.33 20.98
C ASN A 2 -16.42 13.07 21.78
N ILE A 3 -16.71 13.09 23.08
CA ILE A 3 -16.32 12.03 24.04
C ILE A 3 -16.81 10.64 23.60
N LYS A 4 -17.99 10.55 22.97
CA LYS A 4 -18.51 9.27 22.46
C LYS A 4 -17.64 8.68 21.35
N LEU A 5 -17.10 9.53 20.48
CA LEU A 5 -16.19 9.11 19.40
C LEU A 5 -14.87 8.59 19.97
N GLU A 6 -14.32 9.27 20.97
CA GLU A 6 -13.05 8.86 21.59
C GLU A 6 -13.19 7.53 22.35
N LEU A 7 -14.29 7.33 23.09
CA LEU A 7 -14.57 6.04 23.74
C LEU A 7 -14.75 4.91 22.72
N LEU A 8 -15.38 5.19 21.57
CA LEU A 8 -15.52 4.22 20.49
C LEU A 8 -14.17 3.83 19.89
N LYS A 9 -13.27 4.80 19.64
CA LYS A 9 -11.92 4.52 19.13
C LYS A 9 -11.14 3.63 20.08
N ILE A 10 -11.17 3.93 21.38
CA ILE A 10 -10.48 3.13 22.42
C ILE A 10 -11.01 1.70 22.39
N TYR A 11 -12.33 1.52 22.42
CA TYR A 11 -12.94 0.19 22.39
C TYR A 11 -12.57 -0.61 21.12
N ILE A 12 -12.58 0.04 19.95
CA ILE A 12 -12.19 -0.60 18.70
C ILE A 12 -10.71 -1.02 18.74
N SER A 13 -9.83 -0.14 19.23
CA SER A 13 -8.41 -0.46 19.38
C SER A 13 -8.18 -1.64 20.31
N ASP A 14 -8.86 -1.70 21.45
CA ASP A 14 -8.75 -2.81 22.41
C ASP A 14 -9.20 -4.14 21.78
N VAL A 15 -10.32 -4.14 21.05
CA VAL A 15 -10.82 -5.32 20.35
C VAL A 15 -9.82 -5.79 19.27
N ILE A 16 -9.30 -4.85 18.46
CA ILE A 16 -8.31 -5.18 17.42
C ILE A 16 -7.06 -5.77 18.07
N ASN A 17 -6.49 -5.12 19.09
CA ASN A 17 -5.27 -5.59 19.75
C ASN A 17 -5.46 -6.99 20.36
N SER A 18 -6.58 -7.22 21.07
CA SER A 18 -6.88 -8.54 21.65
C SER A 18 -7.01 -9.65 20.60
N LYS A 19 -7.44 -9.31 19.38
CA LYS A 19 -7.54 -10.26 18.28
C LYS A 19 -6.23 -10.45 17.54
N LEU A 20 -5.39 -9.43 17.45
CA LEU A 20 -4.07 -9.54 16.85
C LEU A 20 -3.09 -10.33 17.72
N GLU A 21 -3.21 -10.30 19.05
CA GLU A 21 -2.39 -11.12 19.95
C GLU A 21 -2.56 -12.63 19.71
N ASP A 22 -3.74 -13.06 19.24
CA ASP A 22 -4.04 -14.46 18.91
C ASP A 22 -3.61 -14.85 17.47
N PHE A 23 -3.21 -13.88 16.64
CA PHE A 23 -2.78 -14.11 15.27
C PHE A 23 -1.28 -13.84 15.15
N GLU A 24 -0.51 -14.87 14.81
CA GLU A 24 0.87 -14.67 14.38
C GLU A 24 0.86 -13.95 13.02
N ILE A 25 1.00 -12.62 13.06
CA ILE A 25 1.13 -11.80 11.85
C ILE A 25 2.54 -11.98 11.33
N ASP A 26 2.70 -12.79 10.29
CA ASP A 26 3.95 -12.84 9.55
C ASP A 26 4.08 -11.58 8.67
N ALA A 27 4.70 -10.55 9.24
CA ALA A 27 4.99 -9.30 8.55
C ALA A 27 5.78 -9.52 7.25
N SER A 28 6.61 -10.58 7.19
CA SER A 28 7.36 -10.95 5.98
C SER A 28 6.41 -11.43 4.89
N GLN A 29 5.46 -12.30 5.23
CA GLN A 29 4.46 -12.78 4.29
C GLN A 29 3.59 -11.63 3.74
N ILE A 30 3.23 -10.65 4.59
CA ILE A 30 2.48 -9.46 4.17
C ILE A 30 3.32 -8.59 3.22
N ALA A 31 4.59 -8.36 3.56
CA ALA A 31 5.50 -7.59 2.72
C ALA A 31 5.72 -8.28 1.36
N ASP A 32 5.96 -9.58 1.34
CA ASP A 32 6.16 -10.37 0.13
C ASP A 32 4.91 -10.36 -0.76
N THR A 33 3.73 -10.54 -0.16
CA THR A 33 2.45 -10.49 -0.89
C THR A 33 2.25 -9.13 -1.54
N SER A 34 2.52 -8.04 -0.80
CA SER A 34 2.40 -6.67 -1.29
C SER A 34 3.40 -6.39 -2.42
N ALA A 35 4.65 -6.83 -2.26
CA ALA A 35 5.68 -6.69 -3.28
C ALA A 35 5.32 -7.45 -4.57
N ILE A 36 4.81 -8.68 -4.46
CA ILE A 36 4.36 -9.49 -5.61
C ILE A 36 3.21 -8.80 -6.34
N GLN A 37 2.23 -8.25 -5.61
CA GLN A 37 1.10 -7.53 -6.20
C GLN A 37 1.58 -6.30 -6.98
N MET A 38 2.43 -5.48 -6.36
CA MET A 38 3.02 -4.30 -6.99
C MET A 38 3.81 -4.66 -8.26
N ILE A 39 4.69 -5.66 -8.21
CA ILE A 39 5.46 -6.12 -9.37
C ILE A 39 4.53 -6.63 -10.49
N THR A 40 3.42 -7.29 -10.13
CA THR A 40 2.43 -7.76 -11.09
C THR A 40 1.73 -6.59 -11.79
N GLU A 41 1.43 -5.50 -11.08
CA GLU A 41 0.91 -4.26 -11.68
C GLU A 41 1.93 -3.61 -12.62
N ILE A 42 3.18 -3.44 -12.18
CA ILE A 42 4.26 -2.89 -13.02
C ILE A 42 4.43 -3.71 -14.30
N GLN A 43 4.38 -5.04 -14.19
CA GLN A 43 4.48 -5.91 -15.36
C GLN A 43 3.34 -5.70 -16.37
N LYS A 44 2.12 -5.40 -15.90
CA LYS A 44 1.00 -5.10 -16.81
C LYS A 44 1.25 -3.82 -17.59
N ILE A 45 1.76 -2.77 -16.93
CA ILE A 45 2.12 -1.51 -17.59
C ILE A 45 3.20 -1.73 -18.64
N ILE A 46 4.28 -2.43 -18.29
CA ILE A 46 5.40 -2.69 -19.22
C ILE A 46 4.95 -3.51 -20.44
N LYS A 47 3.97 -4.40 -20.30
CA LYS A 47 3.46 -5.25 -21.38
C LYS A 47 2.42 -4.57 -22.26
N ASP A 48 1.88 -3.43 -21.83
CA ASP A 48 0.81 -2.74 -22.54
C ASP A 48 1.40 -1.80 -23.60
N GLU A 49 1.32 -2.23 -24.86
CA GLU A 49 1.84 -1.48 -26.02
C GLU A 49 1.10 -0.16 -26.30
N ASN A 50 0.03 0.14 -25.56
CA ASN A 50 -0.69 1.42 -25.68
C ASN A 50 -0.03 2.56 -24.90
N TYR A 51 0.84 2.25 -23.93
CA TYR A 51 1.59 3.28 -23.21
C TYR A 51 2.76 3.76 -24.05
N SER A 52 2.96 5.08 -24.09
CA SER A 52 4.27 5.61 -24.46
C SER A 52 5.28 5.32 -23.35
N ASP A 53 6.58 5.37 -23.66
CA ASP A 53 7.64 5.18 -22.65
C ASP A 53 7.48 6.14 -21.46
N PHE A 54 7.01 7.36 -21.73
CA PHE A 54 6.78 8.37 -20.69
C PHE A 54 5.57 8.00 -19.82
N ASP A 55 4.43 7.68 -20.44
CA ASP A 55 3.20 7.33 -19.72
C ASP A 55 3.38 6.03 -18.90
N ALA A 56 4.18 5.09 -19.42
CA ALA A 56 4.51 3.86 -18.69
C ALA A 56 5.32 4.14 -17.43
N ILE A 57 6.30 5.05 -17.49
CA ILE A 57 7.11 5.43 -16.33
C ILE A 57 6.25 6.17 -15.30
N GLU A 58 5.42 7.12 -15.73
CA GLU A 58 4.50 7.86 -14.86
C GLU A 58 3.58 6.90 -14.09
N GLU A 59 2.97 5.94 -14.78
CA GLU A 59 2.07 4.99 -14.14
C GLU A 59 2.82 4.04 -13.18
N ILE A 60 4.08 3.69 -13.47
CA ILE A 60 4.93 2.92 -12.54
C ILE A 60 5.23 3.73 -11.27
N VAL A 61 5.45 5.04 -11.39
CA VAL A 61 5.62 5.89 -10.20
C VAL A 61 4.33 5.98 -9.40
N CYS A 62 3.20 6.18 -10.07
CA CYS A 62 1.88 6.14 -9.44
C CYS A 62 1.62 4.79 -8.72
N ILE A 63 2.11 3.66 -9.25
CA ILE A 63 2.08 2.37 -8.55
C ILE A 63 2.86 2.45 -7.25
N PHE A 64 4.10 2.96 -7.25
CA PHE A 64 4.88 3.08 -6.00
C PHE A 64 4.16 3.93 -4.95
N GLU A 65 3.55 5.06 -5.35
CA GLU A 65 2.79 5.92 -4.43
C GLU A 65 1.57 5.20 -3.83
N ARG A 66 0.83 4.40 -4.62
CA ARG A 66 -0.31 3.61 -4.11
C ARG A 66 0.11 2.60 -3.03
N TYR A 67 1.34 2.09 -3.10
CA TYR A 67 1.91 1.19 -2.10
C TYR A 67 2.65 1.93 -0.98
N ASN A 68 2.58 3.27 -0.93
CA ASN A 68 3.30 4.14 0.01
C ASN A 68 4.83 3.94 -0.03
N ILE A 69 5.39 3.68 -1.22
CA ILE A 69 6.82 3.56 -1.45
C ILE A 69 7.33 4.88 -2.03
N ASP A 70 8.34 5.46 -1.38
CA ASP A 70 8.98 6.68 -1.84
C ASP A 70 9.75 6.44 -3.15
N CYS A 71 9.34 7.13 -4.20
CA CYS A 71 9.96 7.12 -5.53
C CYS A 71 11.02 8.21 -5.71
N GLY A 72 11.24 9.06 -4.70
CA GLY A 72 12.17 10.18 -4.72
C GLY A 72 11.69 11.36 -5.58
N PHE A 73 12.62 12.26 -5.89
CA PHE A 73 12.32 13.61 -6.39
C PHE A 73 12.30 13.77 -7.92
N ARG A 74 12.32 12.66 -8.66
CA ARG A 74 12.37 12.70 -10.14
C ARG A 74 10.99 12.83 -10.79
N HIS A 75 9.93 12.75 -9.99
CA HIS A 75 8.51 12.79 -10.41
C HIS A 75 7.85 14.16 -10.19
N ASP A 76 8.57 15.14 -9.63
CA ASP A 76 8.06 16.51 -9.45
C ASP A 76 8.10 17.28 -10.79
N PHE A 77 7.06 17.13 -11.62
CA PHE A 77 6.81 17.96 -12.81
C PHE A 77 5.60 18.88 -12.64
#